data_AF-A0A6A3D025-F1
#
_entry.id   AF-A0A6A3D025-F1
#
_cell.length_a   1.000
_cell.length_b   1.000
_cell.length_c   1.000
_cell.angle_alpha   90.00
_cell.angle_beta   90.00
_cell.angle_gamma   90.00
#
_symmetry.space_group_name_H-M   'P 1'
#
loop_
_entity.id
_entity.type
_entity.pdbx_description
1 polymer ?
#
loop_
_entity_poly.entity_id
_entity_poly.type
_entity_poly.pdbx_seq_one_letter_code
_entity_poly.pdbx_strand_id
1 'polypeptide(L)'
;MDISSGDDSDISESEIEEYEDKSSEKLKNRNYKIKVSDDNTSSSSLNAALVAKEDPVSGCNHDEKIVWPWTGVFVNIPTKKLSDGRSVGGSGSKLRDELTRRGFNPIRVHPLWNFRGHSGTAVVEFHKDWPGLHNALSFEKAYEADHHGRKDWFANNAVKEGLYAWVARADDYKSSAIIGEHLRKIGDLKTISELMEEEARKQERLVMNLNNIIETKNKHIQEMEQKCSETSKFLEALMEEKDNLSLAYNEGVF
;
A
#
# COMPACT_ATOMS: atom_id res chain seq x y z
N MET A 1 23.39 -23.45 0.82
CA MET A 1 22.00 -23.16 0.43
C MET A 1 21.51 -22.06 1.34
N ASP A 2 21.22 -20.82 0.96
CA ASP A 2 21.33 -20.01 -0.27
C ASP A 2 21.13 -18.57 0.25
N ILE A 3 22.07 -17.64 0.04
CA ILE A 3 21.97 -16.50 -0.89
C ILE A 3 20.55 -15.94 -1.10
N SER A 4 20.37 -14.69 -0.64
CA SER A 4 19.59 -13.64 -1.32
C SER A 4 20.27 -12.31 -0.95
N SER A 5 21.40 -11.95 -1.59
CA SER A 5 21.48 -10.98 -2.71
C SER A 5 20.67 -9.70 -2.41
N GLY A 6 21.30 -8.58 -2.03
CA GLY A 6 22.25 -7.82 -2.87
C GLY A 6 21.44 -7.24 -4.03
N ASP A 7 21.09 -5.96 -4.05
CA ASP A 7 22.03 -4.88 -4.37
C ASP A 7 21.40 -3.52 -3.98
N ASP A 8 21.70 -3.00 -2.79
CA ASP A 8 21.60 -1.55 -2.57
C ASP A 8 22.85 -0.97 -3.22
N SER A 9 22.75 -0.70 -4.52
CA SER A 9 23.73 0.10 -5.23
C SER A 9 23.64 1.52 -4.66
N ASP A 10 24.34 1.76 -3.56
CA ASP A 10 24.70 3.10 -3.13
C ASP A 10 25.39 3.77 -4.31
N ILE A 11 24.68 4.69 -4.95
CA ILE A 11 25.24 5.54 -6.00
C ILE A 11 26.51 6.18 -5.41
N SER A 12 27.62 5.91 -6.06
CA SER A 12 28.91 6.45 -5.63
C SER A 12 28.88 7.98 -5.81
N GLU A 13 29.54 8.74 -4.93
CA GLU A 13 29.55 10.22 -4.97
C GLU A 13 29.98 10.76 -6.36
N SER A 14 30.79 9.98 -7.09
CA SER A 14 31.20 10.27 -8.47
C SER A 14 30.08 10.19 -9.52
N GLU A 15 29.05 9.37 -9.30
CA GLU A 15 27.88 9.30 -10.20
C GLU A 15 26.88 10.44 -9.95
N ILE A 16 26.90 11.04 -8.75
CA ILE A 16 26.13 12.24 -8.40
C ILE A 16 26.72 13.49 -9.06
N GLU A 17 28.05 13.65 -9.03
CA GLU A 17 28.71 14.79 -9.69
C GLU A 17 28.48 14.80 -11.21
N GLU A 18 28.47 13.63 -11.88
CA GLU A 18 28.22 13.54 -13.32
C GLU A 18 26.75 13.86 -13.70
N TYR A 19 25.81 13.67 -12.77
CA TYR A 19 24.39 14.00 -12.97
C TYR A 19 24.10 15.51 -12.78
N GLU A 20 24.85 16.19 -11.92
CA GLU A 20 24.74 17.64 -11.73
C GLU A 20 25.23 18.43 -12.95
N ASP A 21 26.33 17.99 -13.58
CA ASP A 21 26.88 18.66 -14.78
C ASP A 21 25.93 18.56 -15.99
N LYS A 22 25.31 17.39 -16.22
CA LYS A 22 24.36 17.20 -17.35
C LYS A 22 23.03 17.93 -17.17
N SER A 23 22.58 18.13 -15.93
CA SER A 23 21.36 18.91 -15.63
C SER A 23 21.62 20.41 -15.84
N SER A 24 22.80 20.88 -15.40
CA SER A 24 23.25 22.26 -15.52
C SER A 24 23.45 22.70 -16.99
N GLU A 25 23.99 21.82 -17.84
CA GLU A 25 24.09 22.09 -19.28
C GLU A 25 22.73 22.07 -20.00
N LYS A 26 21.79 21.22 -19.58
CA LYS A 26 20.43 21.17 -20.15
C LYS A 26 19.59 22.41 -19.82
N LEU A 27 19.86 23.06 -18.69
CA LEU A 27 19.22 24.33 -18.30
C LEU A 27 19.79 25.52 -19.10
N LYS A 28 21.08 25.52 -19.44
CA LYS A 28 21.71 26.57 -20.27
C LYS A 28 21.20 26.59 -21.71
N ASN A 29 20.78 25.45 -22.25
CA ASN A 29 20.48 25.29 -23.68
C ASN A 29 18.99 25.23 -24.04
N ARG A 30 18.06 25.58 -23.15
CA ARG A 30 16.62 25.50 -23.47
C ARG A 30 15.81 26.67 -22.93
N ASN A 31 15.41 27.55 -23.86
CA ASN A 31 14.31 28.50 -23.67
C ASN A 31 13.01 27.74 -23.39
N TYR A 32 12.68 27.53 -22.11
CA TYR A 32 11.36 27.09 -21.71
C TYR A 32 10.48 28.31 -21.48
N LYS A 33 9.53 28.51 -22.39
CA LYS A 33 8.42 29.43 -22.18
C LYS A 33 7.49 28.79 -21.14
N ILE A 34 7.69 29.11 -19.87
CA ILE A 34 6.75 28.74 -18.80
C ILE A 34 5.46 29.52 -19.06
N LYS A 35 4.41 28.82 -19.50
CA LYS A 35 3.05 29.33 -19.37
C LYS A 35 2.63 29.07 -17.94
N VAL A 36 2.80 30.08 -17.08
CA VAL A 36 2.09 30.12 -15.80
C VAL A 36 0.61 30.17 -16.16
N SER A 37 -0.10 29.07 -15.88
CA SER A 37 -1.55 29.07 -15.88
C SER A 37 -1.94 29.38 -14.44
N ASP A 38 -2.36 30.62 -14.20
CA ASP A 38 -3.04 30.99 -12.97
C ASP A 38 -4.40 30.29 -12.97
N ASP A 39 -4.46 29.08 -12.42
CA ASP A 39 -5.72 28.46 -12.04
C ASP A 39 -5.59 27.89 -10.62
N ASN A 40 -5.90 28.75 -9.67
CA ASN A 40 -6.49 28.38 -8.39
C ASN A 40 -7.86 27.74 -8.67
N THR A 41 -7.88 26.49 -9.17
CA THR A 41 -9.11 25.70 -9.28
C THR A 41 -8.85 24.28 -8.77
N SER A 42 -9.13 24.10 -7.47
CA SER A 42 -9.70 22.90 -6.87
C SER A 42 -8.95 21.57 -7.07
N SER A 43 -7.81 21.41 -6.40
CA SER A 43 -7.31 20.08 -5.95
C SER A 43 -8.29 19.36 -5.02
N SER A 44 -9.30 20.06 -4.49
CA SER A 44 -10.46 19.49 -3.80
C SER A 44 -11.32 18.58 -4.70
N SER A 45 -11.37 18.82 -6.02
CA SER A 45 -12.30 18.12 -6.92
C SER A 45 -11.81 16.72 -7.35
N LEU A 46 -10.49 16.48 -7.37
CA LEU A 46 -9.94 15.14 -7.65
C LEU A 46 -10.09 14.19 -6.45
N ASN A 47 -10.03 14.73 -5.23
CA ASN A 47 -10.32 13.96 -4.01
C ASN A 47 -11.83 13.70 -3.85
N ALA A 48 -12.69 14.63 -4.28
CA ALA A 48 -14.14 14.43 -4.28
C ALA A 48 -14.60 13.35 -5.30
N ALA A 49 -13.90 13.21 -6.43
CA ALA A 49 -14.21 12.20 -7.45
C ALA A 49 -13.86 10.76 -7.01
N LEU A 50 -12.94 10.58 -6.06
CA LEU A 50 -12.69 9.27 -5.43
C LEU A 50 -13.71 8.95 -4.32
N VAL A 51 -14.35 9.97 -3.74
CA VAL A 51 -15.40 9.82 -2.71
C VAL A 51 -16.78 9.53 -3.32
N ALA A 52 -16.98 9.83 -4.62
CA ALA A 52 -18.26 9.67 -5.30
C ALA A 52 -18.43 8.36 -6.10
N LYS A 53 -17.61 7.34 -5.85
CA LYS A 53 -17.93 5.96 -6.24
C LYS A 53 -18.39 5.24 -4.99
N GLU A 54 -19.66 4.83 -5.00
CA GLU A 54 -20.37 4.13 -3.94
C GLU A 54 -19.44 3.43 -2.94
N ASP A 55 -19.49 3.84 -1.67
CA ASP A 55 -18.78 3.19 -0.57
C ASP A 55 -19.05 1.68 -0.62
N PRO A 56 -18.09 0.84 -1.01
CA PRO A 56 -18.31 -0.61 -1.11
C PRO A 56 -18.43 -1.28 0.27
N VAL A 57 -18.40 -0.47 1.34
CA VAL A 57 -18.25 -0.85 2.74
C VAL A 57 -19.41 -0.34 3.61
N SER A 58 -20.51 0.16 3.01
CA SER A 58 -21.68 0.71 3.75
C SER A 58 -22.51 -0.31 4.57
N GLY A 59 -21.96 -1.48 4.89
CA GLY A 59 -22.62 -2.53 5.68
C GLY A 59 -21.74 -3.17 6.76
N CYS A 60 -20.51 -2.71 7.00
CA CYS A 60 -19.70 -3.26 8.09
C CYS A 60 -20.00 -2.54 9.41
N ASN A 61 -20.22 -3.31 10.47
CA ASN A 61 -20.14 -2.76 11.81
C ASN A 61 -18.68 -2.40 12.09
N HIS A 62 -18.34 -1.11 12.03
CA HIS A 62 -16.98 -0.61 12.16
C HIS A 62 -16.32 -0.93 13.52
N ASP A 63 -17.13 -1.29 14.53
CA ASP A 63 -16.68 -1.69 15.85
C ASP A 63 -16.38 -3.20 15.97
N GLU A 64 -16.76 -3.98 14.94
CA GLU A 64 -16.54 -5.41 14.93
C GLU A 64 -15.07 -5.75 14.70
N LYS A 65 -14.50 -6.56 15.60
CA LYS A 65 -13.11 -6.99 15.52
C LYS A 65 -12.96 -8.15 14.54
N ILE A 66 -12.13 -7.92 13.52
CA ILE A 66 -11.77 -8.88 12.49
C ILE A 66 -10.30 -9.28 12.70
N VAL A 67 -9.95 -10.51 12.32
CA VAL A 67 -8.54 -10.93 12.35
C VAL A 67 -7.76 -10.21 11.26
N TRP A 68 -6.62 -9.63 11.64
CA TRP A 68 -5.66 -8.96 10.77
C TRP A 68 -4.31 -9.71 10.82
N PRO A 69 -3.72 -10.10 9.67
CA PRO A 69 -4.20 -9.92 8.28
C PRO A 69 -5.56 -10.57 8.02
N TRP A 70 -6.30 -10.05 7.04
CA TRP A 70 -7.64 -10.54 6.71
C TRP A 70 -7.60 -12.04 6.44
N THR A 71 -8.33 -12.79 7.26
CA THR A 71 -8.28 -14.26 7.23
C THR A 71 -9.69 -14.82 7.12
N GLY A 72 -9.92 -15.66 6.11
CA GLY A 72 -11.11 -16.50 5.98
C GLY A 72 -10.94 -17.84 6.67
N VAL A 73 -12.05 -18.44 7.09
CA VAL A 73 -12.12 -19.80 7.64
C VAL A 73 -12.85 -20.69 6.64
N PHE A 74 -12.30 -21.87 6.38
CA PHE A 74 -12.97 -22.97 5.70
C PHE A 74 -13.19 -24.13 6.65
N VAL A 75 -14.40 -24.70 6.60
CA VAL A 75 -14.74 -25.93 7.31
C VAL A 75 -15.46 -26.93 6.40
N ASN A 76 -15.65 -28.14 6.90
CA ASN A 76 -16.23 -29.27 6.18
C ASN A 76 -15.43 -29.71 4.93
N ILE A 77 -14.11 -29.54 4.98
CA ILE A 77 -13.22 -30.00 3.89
C ILE A 77 -13.22 -31.53 3.88
N PRO A 78 -13.53 -32.19 2.74
CA PRO A 78 -13.54 -33.64 2.66
C PRO A 78 -12.19 -34.25 3.04
N THR A 79 -12.21 -35.20 3.98
CA THR A 79 -11.03 -35.97 4.39
C THR A 79 -11.26 -37.46 4.21
N LYS A 80 -10.20 -38.19 3.87
CA LYS A 80 -10.18 -39.66 3.79
C LYS A 80 -9.40 -40.20 4.98
N LYS A 81 -9.99 -41.16 5.71
CA LYS A 81 -9.28 -41.87 6.78
C LYS A 81 -8.45 -43.00 6.19
N LEU A 82 -7.17 -43.05 6.56
CA LEU A 82 -6.27 -44.15 6.25
C LEU A 82 -6.46 -45.30 7.24
N SER A 83 -5.88 -46.46 6.91
CA SER A 83 -5.86 -47.65 7.76
C SER A 83 -5.16 -47.43 9.11
N ASP A 84 -4.26 -46.45 9.20
CA ASP A 84 -3.56 -46.04 10.43
C ASP A 84 -4.38 -45.10 11.32
N GLY A 85 -5.62 -44.75 10.91
CA GLY A 85 -6.50 -43.83 11.60
C GLY A 85 -6.23 -42.34 11.34
N ARG A 86 -5.19 -41.99 10.55
CA ARG A 86 -4.91 -40.61 10.17
C ARG A 86 -5.82 -40.15 9.04
N SER A 87 -6.17 -38.87 9.05
CA SER A 87 -6.99 -38.24 8.02
C SER A 87 -6.11 -37.47 7.03
N VAL A 88 -6.33 -37.68 5.74
CA VAL A 88 -5.70 -36.89 4.66
C VAL A 88 -6.77 -36.09 3.92
N GLY A 89 -6.42 -34.89 3.48
CA GLY A 89 -7.31 -34.00 2.73
C GLY A 89 -6.68 -33.57 1.41
N GLY A 90 -7.45 -32.84 0.61
CA GLY A 90 -6.93 -32.16 -0.58
C GLY A 90 -5.87 -31.13 -0.23
N SER A 91 -5.00 -30.79 -1.18
CA SER A 91 -4.04 -29.70 -1.02
C SER A 91 -4.75 -28.35 -0.94
N GLY A 92 -4.29 -27.47 -0.04
CA GLY A 92 -4.78 -26.09 0.04
C GLY A 92 -4.60 -25.30 -1.27
N SER A 93 -3.58 -25.62 -2.06
CA SER A 93 -3.38 -25.00 -3.38
C SER A 93 -4.58 -25.17 -4.31
N LYS A 94 -5.24 -26.33 -4.29
CA LYS A 94 -6.43 -26.58 -5.12
C LYS A 94 -7.59 -25.66 -4.73
N LEU A 95 -7.81 -25.47 -3.41
CA LEU A 95 -8.84 -24.56 -2.89
C LEU A 95 -8.48 -23.10 -3.20
N ARG A 96 -7.20 -22.73 -3.08
CA ARG A 96 -6.71 -21.40 -3.45
C ARG A 96 -7.04 -21.12 -4.92
N ASP A 97 -6.68 -22.02 -5.82
CA ASP A 97 -6.88 -21.83 -7.27
C ASP A 97 -8.37 -21.74 -7.64
N GLU A 98 -9.24 -22.46 -6.91
CA GLU A 98 -10.69 -22.32 -7.04
C GLU A 98 -11.20 -20.95 -6.61
N LEU A 99 -10.74 -20.46 -5.45
CA LEU A 99 -11.08 -19.11 -4.98
C LEU A 99 -10.55 -18.02 -5.92
N THR A 100 -9.35 -18.21 -6.49
CA THR A 100 -8.80 -17.31 -7.51
C THR A 100 -9.70 -17.28 -8.75
N ARG A 101 -10.18 -18.44 -9.23
CA ARG A 101 -11.13 -18.48 -10.37
C ARG A 101 -12.47 -17.80 -10.06
N ARG A 102 -12.91 -17.81 -8.79
CA ARG A 102 -14.10 -17.09 -8.33
C ARG A 102 -13.86 -15.58 -8.14
N GLY A 103 -12.64 -15.09 -8.33
CA GLY A 103 -12.30 -13.67 -8.24
C GLY A 103 -11.96 -13.20 -6.82
N PHE A 104 -11.85 -14.10 -5.83
CA PHE A 104 -11.54 -13.71 -4.45
C PHE A 104 -10.04 -13.48 -4.20
N ASN A 105 -9.16 -13.90 -5.12
CA ASN A 105 -7.72 -13.62 -5.09
C ASN A 105 -7.02 -13.79 -3.72
N PRO A 106 -7.15 -14.96 -3.05
CA PRO A 106 -6.41 -15.22 -1.82
C PRO A 106 -4.91 -15.38 -2.08
N ILE A 107 -4.08 -15.02 -1.10
CA ILE A 107 -2.65 -15.29 -1.11
C ILE A 107 -2.41 -16.79 -0.97
N ARG A 108 -3.05 -17.40 0.02
CA ARG A 108 -2.82 -18.81 0.35
C ARG A 108 -4.02 -19.42 1.08
N VAL A 109 -4.15 -20.75 0.95
CA VAL A 109 -5.04 -21.56 1.79
C VAL A 109 -4.19 -22.57 2.55
N HIS A 110 -4.26 -22.52 3.87
CA HIS A 110 -3.51 -23.40 4.77
C HIS A 110 -4.45 -24.36 5.48
N PRO A 111 -4.49 -25.63 5.08
CA PRO A 111 -5.20 -26.64 5.84
C PRO A 111 -4.59 -26.79 7.22
N LEU A 112 -5.45 -26.95 8.23
CA LEU A 112 -5.03 -27.12 9.61
C LEU A 112 -4.85 -28.61 9.92
N TRP A 113 -3.79 -28.94 10.66
CA TRP A 113 -3.39 -30.31 10.96
C TRP A 113 -3.32 -30.51 12.46
N ASN A 114 -3.80 -31.66 12.93
CA ASN A 114 -3.65 -32.11 14.30
C ASN A 114 -2.92 -33.46 14.32
N PHE A 115 -2.75 -34.04 15.51
CA PHE A 115 -2.10 -35.34 15.69
C PHE A 115 -2.79 -36.50 14.95
N ARG A 116 -4.06 -36.33 14.55
CA ARG A 116 -4.85 -37.30 13.74
C ARG A 116 -4.80 -36.98 12.24
N GLY A 117 -4.01 -36.01 11.81
CA GLY A 117 -3.89 -35.59 10.41
C GLY A 117 -4.70 -34.32 10.10
N HIS A 118 -5.22 -34.25 8.88
CA HIS A 118 -5.98 -33.11 8.37
C HIS A 118 -7.27 -32.91 9.17
N SER A 119 -7.51 -31.71 9.71
CA SER A 119 -8.65 -31.43 10.60
C SER A 119 -10.00 -31.32 9.88
N GLY A 120 -9.98 -31.19 8.55
CA GLY A 120 -11.18 -30.83 7.77
C GLY A 120 -11.46 -29.33 7.78
N THR A 121 -10.50 -28.54 8.27
CA THR A 121 -10.58 -27.07 8.29
C THR A 121 -9.32 -26.46 7.67
N ALA A 122 -9.45 -25.27 7.11
CA ALA A 122 -8.34 -24.49 6.57
C ALA A 122 -8.56 -23.01 6.87
N VAL A 123 -7.47 -22.24 6.85
CA VAL A 123 -7.54 -20.78 6.83
C VAL A 123 -7.18 -20.26 5.44
N VAL A 124 -7.81 -19.16 5.06
CA VAL A 124 -7.60 -18.47 3.78
C VAL A 124 -6.97 -17.12 4.09
N GLU A 125 -5.75 -16.91 3.65
CA GLU A 125 -5.03 -15.67 3.84
C GLU A 125 -5.28 -14.74 2.64
N PHE A 126 -5.70 -13.51 2.91
CA PHE A 126 -5.87 -12.46 1.91
C PHE A 126 -4.78 -11.39 2.06
N HIS A 127 -4.65 -10.55 1.03
CA HIS A 127 -3.75 -9.39 1.06
C HIS A 127 -4.07 -8.47 2.23
N LYS A 128 -3.07 -7.79 2.79
CA LYS A 128 -3.26 -6.88 3.93
C LYS A 128 -3.92 -5.56 3.49
N ASP A 129 -3.93 -5.23 2.22
CA ASP A 129 -4.48 -3.97 1.73
C ASP A 129 -6.03 -3.93 1.76
N TRP A 130 -6.58 -2.76 1.45
CA TRP A 130 -8.04 -2.56 1.34
C TRP A 130 -8.69 -3.45 0.27
N PRO A 131 -8.09 -3.67 -0.92
CA PRO A 131 -8.54 -4.71 -1.84
C PRO A 131 -8.60 -6.11 -1.22
N GLY A 132 -7.63 -6.47 -0.37
CA GLY A 132 -7.65 -7.70 0.40
C GLY A 132 -8.85 -7.82 1.35
N LEU A 133 -9.24 -6.72 2.01
CA LEU A 133 -10.46 -6.69 2.84
C LEU A 133 -11.70 -6.92 1.97
N HIS A 134 -11.79 -6.22 0.85
CA HIS A 134 -12.90 -6.36 -0.09
C HIS A 134 -13.04 -7.80 -0.59
N ASN A 135 -11.92 -8.44 -0.93
CA ASN A 135 -11.86 -9.84 -1.32
C ASN A 135 -12.34 -10.79 -0.21
N ALA A 136 -11.89 -10.58 1.03
CA ALA A 136 -12.30 -11.38 2.17
C ALA A 136 -13.81 -11.25 2.48
N LEU A 137 -14.35 -10.02 2.45
CA LEU A 137 -15.77 -9.77 2.66
C LEU A 137 -16.63 -10.32 1.51
N SER A 138 -16.16 -10.20 0.27
CA SER A 138 -16.83 -10.77 -0.90
C SER A 138 -16.88 -12.31 -0.83
N PHE A 139 -15.81 -12.93 -0.35
CA PHE A 139 -15.76 -14.35 -0.05
C PHE A 139 -16.83 -14.75 0.97
N GLU A 140 -16.91 -14.08 2.12
CA GLU A 140 -17.93 -14.38 3.15
C GLU A 140 -19.35 -14.19 2.61
N LYS A 141 -19.62 -13.07 1.93
CA LYS A 141 -20.93 -12.79 1.33
C LYS A 141 -21.35 -13.86 0.31
N ALA A 142 -20.41 -14.36 -0.49
CA ALA A 142 -20.72 -15.41 -1.46
C ALA A 142 -21.13 -16.72 -0.77
N TYR A 143 -20.42 -17.14 0.27
CA TYR A 143 -20.79 -18.35 1.03
C TYR A 143 -22.07 -18.16 1.85
N GLU A 144 -22.33 -16.96 2.40
CA GLU A 144 -23.61 -16.66 3.05
C GLU A 144 -24.78 -16.70 2.07
N ALA A 145 -24.61 -16.18 0.84
CA ALA A 145 -25.62 -16.24 -0.21
C ALA A 145 -25.92 -17.69 -0.67
N ASP A 146 -24.92 -18.56 -0.63
CA ASP A 146 -25.04 -19.99 -0.96
C ASP A 146 -25.62 -20.82 0.22
N HIS A 147 -26.05 -20.21 1.33
CA HIS A 147 -26.44 -20.89 2.59
C HIS A 147 -25.34 -21.77 3.19
N HIS A 148 -24.09 -21.42 2.91
CA HIS A 148 -22.88 -22.08 3.36
C HIS A 148 -22.06 -21.15 4.27
N GLY A 149 -22.73 -20.18 4.89
CA GLY A 149 -22.12 -19.23 5.81
C GLY A 149 -21.93 -19.80 7.21
N ARG A 150 -21.37 -18.97 8.10
CA ARG A 150 -21.16 -19.33 9.51
C ARG A 150 -22.45 -19.72 10.22
N LYS A 151 -23.53 -18.97 10.03
CA LYS A 151 -24.83 -19.23 10.67
C LYS A 151 -25.36 -20.61 10.26
N ASP A 152 -25.25 -20.94 8.99
CA ASP A 152 -25.68 -22.22 8.44
C ASP A 152 -24.83 -23.37 8.98
N TRP A 153 -23.53 -23.17 9.17
CA TRP A 153 -22.65 -24.17 9.77
C TRP A 153 -23.08 -24.52 11.21
N PHE A 154 -23.40 -23.52 12.03
CA PHE A 154 -23.79 -23.71 13.42
C PHE A 154 -25.29 -24.01 13.64
N ALA A 155 -26.12 -23.94 12.60
CA ALA A 155 -27.53 -24.30 12.70
C ALA A 155 -27.73 -25.81 12.90
N ASN A 156 -28.63 -26.20 13.81
CA ASN A 156 -29.02 -27.59 14.12
C ASN A 156 -29.94 -28.20 13.03
N ASN A 157 -29.50 -28.13 11.78
CA ASN A 157 -30.25 -28.60 10.61
C ASN A 157 -29.63 -29.91 10.08
N ALA A 158 -30.25 -30.49 9.05
CA ALA A 158 -29.87 -31.76 8.41
C ALA A 158 -28.39 -31.82 7.94
N VAL A 159 -28.03 -32.96 7.33
CA VAL A 159 -26.70 -33.29 6.79
C VAL A 159 -26.06 -32.07 6.11
N LYS A 160 -24.85 -31.71 6.57
CA LYS A 160 -24.06 -30.61 6.00
C LYS A 160 -23.37 -31.08 4.73
N GLU A 161 -23.68 -30.46 3.61
CA GLU A 161 -23.08 -30.76 2.31
C GLU A 161 -22.17 -29.61 1.86
N GLY A 162 -21.09 -29.94 1.16
CA GLY A 162 -20.16 -28.95 0.63
C GLY A 162 -19.35 -28.19 1.69
N LEU A 163 -18.64 -27.17 1.23
CA LEU A 163 -17.74 -26.35 2.04
C LEU A 163 -18.52 -25.20 2.68
N TYR A 164 -18.18 -24.85 3.92
CA TYR A 164 -18.70 -23.68 4.61
C TYR A 164 -17.58 -22.69 4.90
N ALA A 165 -17.89 -21.39 4.82
CA ALA A 165 -16.88 -20.36 4.92
C ALA A 165 -17.38 -19.02 5.46
N TRP A 166 -16.48 -18.28 6.11
CA TRP A 166 -16.72 -16.94 6.67
C TRP A 166 -15.40 -16.20 6.92
N VAL A 167 -15.45 -14.89 7.18
CA VAL A 167 -14.27 -14.14 7.64
C VAL A 167 -14.07 -14.38 9.13
N ALA A 168 -12.83 -14.62 9.56
CA ALA A 168 -12.48 -14.86 10.96
C ALA A 168 -12.68 -13.60 11.81
N ARG A 169 -13.41 -13.74 12.92
CA ARG A 169 -13.75 -12.65 13.84
C ARG A 169 -13.34 -12.99 15.27
N ALA A 170 -13.68 -12.11 16.21
CA ALA A 170 -13.30 -12.22 17.61
C ALA A 170 -13.59 -13.60 18.24
N ASP A 171 -14.71 -14.21 17.91
CA ASP A 171 -15.09 -15.53 18.43
C ASP A 171 -14.18 -16.65 17.93
N ASP A 172 -13.85 -16.65 16.63
CA ASP A 172 -12.97 -17.64 16.02
C ASP A 172 -11.56 -17.51 16.63
N TYR A 173 -11.09 -16.27 16.79
CA TYR A 173 -9.80 -15.95 17.38
C TYR A 173 -9.68 -16.38 18.85
N LYS A 174 -10.73 -16.17 19.65
CA LYS A 174 -10.77 -16.53 21.07
C LYS A 174 -11.05 -18.00 21.31
N SER A 175 -11.51 -18.73 20.31
CA SER A 175 -11.78 -20.16 20.41
C SER A 175 -10.53 -20.94 20.83
N SER A 176 -10.71 -21.94 21.71
CA SER A 176 -9.66 -22.90 22.07
C SER A 176 -9.47 -23.98 21.00
N ALA A 177 -10.30 -24.00 19.96
CA ALA A 177 -10.15 -24.91 18.84
C ALA A 177 -8.91 -24.59 18.00
N ILE A 178 -8.53 -25.54 17.14
CA ILE A 178 -7.38 -25.43 16.23
C ILE A 178 -7.39 -24.15 15.38
N ILE A 179 -8.59 -23.66 15.02
CA ILE A 179 -8.76 -22.41 14.29
C ILE A 179 -8.24 -21.25 15.12
N GLY A 180 -8.75 -21.06 16.34
CA GLY A 180 -8.31 -19.97 17.21
C GLY A 180 -6.84 -20.07 17.60
N GLU A 181 -6.32 -21.29 17.83
CA GLU A 181 -4.88 -21.49 18.08
C GLU A 181 -4.03 -21.04 16.88
N HIS A 182 -4.46 -21.32 15.66
CA HIS A 182 -3.74 -20.89 14.47
C HIS A 182 -3.87 -19.38 14.24
N LEU A 183 -5.07 -18.80 14.40
CA LEU A 183 -5.32 -17.37 14.20
C LEU A 183 -4.44 -16.52 15.11
N ARG A 184 -4.29 -16.90 16.39
CA ARG A 184 -3.39 -16.23 17.36
C ARG A 184 -1.90 -16.30 17.00
N LYS A 185 -1.48 -17.22 16.13
CA LYS A 185 -0.10 -17.34 15.67
C LYS A 185 0.20 -16.46 14.45
N ILE A 186 -0.81 -16.15 13.65
CA ILE A 186 -0.64 -15.47 12.34
C ILE A 186 -1.08 -14.02 12.35
N GLY A 187 -1.84 -13.57 13.35
CA GLY A 187 -2.39 -12.22 13.37
C GLY A 187 -3.01 -11.83 14.71
N ASP A 188 -3.58 -10.63 14.72
CA ASP A 188 -4.23 -9.99 15.87
C ASP A 188 -5.67 -9.60 15.53
N LEU A 189 -6.45 -9.19 16.53
CA LEU A 189 -7.78 -8.63 16.32
C LEU A 189 -7.71 -7.12 16.17
N LYS A 190 -8.19 -6.59 15.05
CA LYS A 190 -8.31 -5.15 14.78
C LYS A 190 -9.71 -4.78 14.34
N THR A 191 -10.09 -3.51 14.55
CA THR A 191 -11.31 -2.95 13.95
C THR A 191 -10.96 -2.25 12.63
N ILE A 192 -11.97 -2.10 11.76
CA ILE A 192 -11.79 -1.35 10.50
C ILE A 192 -11.43 0.11 10.80
N SER A 193 -12.06 0.72 11.80
CA SER A 193 -11.77 2.10 12.22
C SER A 193 -10.32 2.28 12.67
N GLU A 194 -9.78 1.34 13.47
CA GLU A 194 -8.39 1.39 13.93
C GLU A 194 -7.41 1.38 12.75
N LEU A 195 -7.67 0.52 11.76
CA LEU A 195 -6.84 0.41 10.55
C LEU A 195 -6.95 1.64 9.65
N MET A 196 -8.15 2.20 9.48
CA MET A 196 -8.35 3.46 8.73
C MET A 196 -7.60 4.62 9.39
N GLU A 197 -7.67 4.74 10.71
CA GLU A 197 -6.98 5.80 11.44
C GLU A 197 -5.45 5.62 11.41
N GLU A 198 -4.95 4.39 11.54
CA GLU A 198 -3.53 4.09 11.38
C GLU A 198 -3.01 4.48 9.99
N GLU A 199 -3.77 4.17 8.94
CA GLU A 199 -3.42 4.53 7.56
C GLU A 199 -3.47 6.05 7.33
N ALA A 200 -4.50 6.73 7.85
CA ALA A 200 -4.62 8.18 7.75
C ALA A 200 -3.43 8.89 8.42
N ARG A 201 -3.01 8.45 9.61
CA ARG A 201 -1.83 9.01 10.31
C ARG A 201 -0.53 8.78 9.52
N LYS A 202 -0.36 7.61 8.90
CA LYS A 202 0.81 7.32 8.05
C LYS A 202 0.84 8.25 6.84
N GLN A 203 -0.31 8.47 6.20
CA GLN A 203 -0.43 9.34 5.05
C GLN A 203 -0.18 10.81 5.41
N GLU A 204 -0.73 11.29 6.53
CA GLU A 204 -0.48 12.63 7.03
C GLU A 204 1.01 12.87 7.30
N ARG A 205 1.68 11.92 7.95
CA ARG A 205 3.13 12.01 8.20
C ARG A 205 3.94 12.06 6.91
N LEU A 206 3.55 11.28 5.89
CA LEU A 206 4.21 11.31 4.59
C LEU A 206 4.04 12.68 3.92
N VAL A 207 2.83 13.22 3.91
CA VAL A 207 2.53 14.54 3.35
C VAL A 207 3.31 15.64 4.07
N MET A 208 3.34 15.62 5.41
CA MET A 208 4.13 16.57 6.20
C MET A 208 5.61 16.52 5.85
N ASN A 209 6.20 15.32 5.75
CA ASN A 209 7.61 15.16 5.39
C ASN A 209 7.90 15.71 3.98
N LEU A 210 7.01 15.47 3.02
CA LEU A 210 7.15 15.99 1.66
C LEU A 210 7.02 17.52 1.62
N ASN A 211 6.08 18.09 2.38
CA ASN A 211 5.94 19.54 2.49
C ASN A 211 7.20 20.19 3.06
N ASN A 212 7.80 19.61 4.12
CA ASN A 212 9.05 20.10 4.68
C ASN A 212 10.20 20.09 3.66
N ILE A 213 10.27 19.06 2.80
CA ILE A 213 11.26 18.97 1.72
C ILE A 213 11.01 20.06 0.67
N ILE A 214 9.75 20.28 0.28
CA ILE A 214 9.36 21.31 -0.68
C ILE A 214 9.70 22.70 -0.14
N GLU A 215 9.37 22.99 1.12
CA GLU A 215 9.69 24.26 1.78
C GLU A 215 11.20 24.51 1.81
N THR A 216 11.98 23.50 2.17
CA THR A 216 13.44 23.59 2.22
C THR A 216 14.02 23.89 0.83
N LYS A 217 13.54 23.20 -0.22
CA LYS A 217 13.99 23.42 -1.59
C LYS A 217 13.56 24.79 -2.13
N ASN A 218 12.35 25.24 -1.84
CA ASN A 218 11.86 26.55 -2.24
C ASN A 218 12.71 27.67 -1.60
N LYS A 219 13.07 27.52 -0.32
CA LYS A 219 13.98 28.46 0.34
C LYS A 219 15.35 28.49 -0.35
N HIS A 220 15.90 27.33 -0.68
CA HIS A 220 17.19 27.27 -1.38
C HIS A 220 17.15 27.92 -2.76
N ILE A 221 16.05 27.74 -3.51
CA ILE A 221 15.85 28.40 -4.80
C ILE A 221 15.84 29.92 -4.62
N GLN A 222 15.07 30.45 -3.65
CA GLN A 222 15.02 31.89 -3.37
C GLN A 222 16.40 32.46 -3.01
N GLU A 223 17.17 31.74 -2.18
CA GLU A 223 18.54 32.13 -1.84
C GLU A 223 19.46 32.17 -3.08
N MET A 224 19.30 31.23 -4.02
CA MET A 224 20.09 31.20 -5.25
C MET A 224 19.68 32.32 -6.22
N GLU A 225 18.38 32.56 -6.38
CA GLU A 225 17.85 33.66 -7.20
C GLU A 225 18.37 35.02 -6.70
N GLN A 226 18.42 35.21 -5.38
CA GLN A 226 18.98 36.42 -4.78
C GLN A 226 20.47 36.58 -5.13
N LYS A 227 21.28 35.53 -4.94
CA LYS A 227 22.72 35.56 -5.28
C LYS A 227 22.97 35.83 -6.77
N CYS A 228 22.18 35.23 -7.65
CA CYS A 228 22.25 35.49 -9.09
C CYS A 228 21.91 36.94 -9.41
N SER A 229 20.85 37.50 -8.80
CA SER A 229 20.46 38.90 -8.97
C SER A 229 21.55 39.87 -8.50
N GLU A 230 22.13 39.62 -7.33
CA GLU A 230 23.24 40.42 -6.77
C GLU A 230 24.48 40.37 -7.67
N THR A 231 24.85 39.17 -8.13
CA THR A 231 25.99 38.97 -9.05
C THR A 231 25.75 39.68 -10.38
N SER A 232 24.54 39.62 -10.93
CA SER A 232 24.18 40.30 -12.17
C SER A 232 24.31 41.82 -12.04
N LYS A 233 23.82 42.41 -10.94
CA LYS A 233 23.95 43.86 -10.68
C LYS A 233 25.41 44.29 -10.54
N PHE A 234 26.22 43.48 -9.87
CA PHE A 234 27.65 43.74 -9.72
C PHE A 234 28.37 43.72 -11.08
N LEU A 235 28.06 42.73 -11.92
CA LEU A 235 28.62 42.65 -13.28
C LEU A 235 28.19 43.82 -14.16
N GLU A 236 26.93 44.24 -14.08
CA GLU A 236 26.42 45.40 -14.82
C GLU A 236 27.17 46.68 -14.44
N ALA A 237 27.40 46.91 -13.14
CA ALA A 237 28.17 48.05 -12.65
C ALA A 237 29.64 48.03 -13.13
N LEU A 238 30.29 46.88 -13.11
CA LEU A 238 31.67 46.73 -13.62
C LEU A 238 31.76 46.98 -15.13
N MET A 239 30.75 46.56 -15.89
CA MET A 239 30.69 46.81 -17.33
C MET A 239 30.55 48.31 -17.62
N GLU A 240 29.68 49.01 -16.89
CA GLU A 240 29.52 50.46 -17.00
C GLU A 240 30.83 51.22 -16.68
N GLU A 241 31.53 50.83 -15.60
CA GLU A 241 32.82 51.41 -15.25
C GLU A 241 33.87 51.18 -16.35
N LYS A 242 33.95 49.95 -16.89
CA LYS A 242 34.86 49.61 -17.97
C LYS A 242 34.56 50.38 -19.26
N ASP A 243 33.28 50.61 -19.57
CA ASP A 243 32.89 51.39 -20.75
C ASP A 243 33.22 52.87 -20.58
N ASN A 244 32.99 53.44 -19.39
CA ASN A 244 33.41 54.80 -19.04
C ASN A 244 34.92 55.00 -19.16
N LEU A 245 35.73 54.07 -18.63
CA LEU A 245 37.20 54.09 -18.76
C LEU A 245 37.64 54.01 -20.22
N SER A 246 36.98 53.16 -21.02
CA SER A 246 37.29 53.02 -22.44
C SER A 246 36.97 54.29 -23.23
N LEU A 247 35.87 54.98 -22.91
CA LEU A 247 35.52 56.27 -23.51
C LEU A 247 36.56 57.34 -23.15
N ALA A 248 36.92 57.45 -21.86
CA ALA A 248 37.91 58.42 -21.39
C ALA A 248 39.28 58.25 -22.07
N TYR A 249 39.72 57.01 -22.31
CA TYR A 249 40.97 56.72 -23.02
C TYR A 249 40.90 57.11 -24.51
N ASN A 250 39.77 56.85 -25.18
CA ASN A 250 39.58 57.12 -26.61
C ASN A 250 39.33 58.61 -26.91
N GLU A 251 38.76 59.37 -25.98
CA GLU A 251 38.47 60.81 -26.14
C GLU A 251 39.68 61.72 -25.86
N GLY A 252 40.83 61.15 -25.49
CA GLY A 252 42.12 61.84 -25.58
C GLY A 252 42.22 63.12 -24.74
N VAL A 253 42.17 62.97 -23.42
CA VAL A 253 42.70 64.01 -22.52
C VAL A 253 44.08 63.54 -22.02
N PHE A 254 45.12 63.93 -22.78
CA PHE A 254 46.49 64.06 -22.29
C PHE A 254 46.83 65.54 -22.19
#